data_AF-A0A2W4P5X7-F1
#
_entry.id   AF-A0A2W4P5X7-F1
#
_cell.length_a   1.000
_cell.length_b   1.000
_cell.length_c   1.000
_cell.angle_alpha   90.00
_cell.angle_beta   90.00
_cell.angle_gamma   90.00
#
_symmetry.space_group_name_H-M   'P 1'
#
loop_
_entity.id
_entity.type
_entity.pdbx_description
1 polymer ?
#
loop_
_entity_poly.entity_id
_entity_poly.type
_entity_poly.pdbx_seq_one_letter_code
_entity_poly.pdbx_strand_id
1 'polypeptide(L)'
;MSPELVAGLGGALLGAFLTGVFGWWLHRIEQTSAQHEELRNIITKLVDLQEEFQTKVMPITDLQMREFAGTLLNTKRTVYLESAQNLVRKIPRTVSSSEYARLAFEFANDANFTQAEAYYERALQSAQSTLAKVVAARGIAAFYFGQGPQRDFARARQYFEQAIDLLKNPTDAYSLYTLGYTYETWGLVELYNGFIDEGNRKLSFARKYYNDLPNDYRLKHQSLAAIEAKINHVMHAREYLPKTAATGTAPDGGVIPDLFSAGPVQ
;
A
#
# COMPACT_ATOMS: atom_id res chain seq x y z
N MET A 1 -26.63 49.00 -38.76
CA MET A 1 -26.15 47.61 -38.90
C MET A 1 -27.36 46.73 -39.17
N SER A 2 -27.31 45.87 -40.18
CA SER A 2 -28.42 44.96 -40.47
C SER A 2 -28.52 43.89 -39.37
N PRO A 3 -29.74 43.45 -39.00
CA PRO A 3 -29.95 42.41 -37.98
C PRO A 3 -29.17 41.12 -38.24
N GLU A 4 -28.97 40.78 -39.51
CA GLU A 4 -28.24 39.58 -39.96
C GLU A 4 -26.73 39.65 -39.67
N LEU A 5 -26.12 40.84 -39.73
CA LEU A 5 -24.69 41.01 -39.43
C LEU A 5 -24.43 40.84 -37.92
N VAL A 6 -25.36 41.32 -37.08
CA VAL A 6 -25.29 41.20 -35.61
C VAL A 6 -25.53 39.74 -35.18
N ALA A 7 -26.47 39.04 -35.81
CA ALA A 7 -26.71 37.62 -35.58
C ALA A 7 -25.53 36.73 -36.02
N GLY A 8 -24.92 37.02 -37.18
CA GLY A 8 -23.75 36.29 -37.69
C GLY A 8 -22.50 36.48 -36.83
N LEU A 9 -22.24 37.72 -36.37
CA LEU A 9 -21.13 38.01 -35.46
C LEU A 9 -21.36 37.40 -34.06
N GLY A 10 -22.60 37.41 -33.56
CA GLY A 10 -22.97 36.76 -32.31
C GLY A 10 -22.76 35.25 -32.33
N GLY A 11 -23.14 34.57 -33.42
CA GLY A 11 -22.92 33.13 -33.61
C GLY A 11 -21.44 32.75 -33.70
N ALA A 12 -20.62 33.55 -34.41
CA ALA A 12 -19.19 33.30 -34.54
C ALA A 12 -18.42 33.46 -33.22
N LEU A 13 -18.77 34.47 -32.41
CA LEU A 13 -18.18 34.70 -31.08
C LEU A 13 -18.53 33.58 -30.10
N LEU A 14 -19.78 33.10 -30.11
CA LEU A 14 -20.19 31.95 -29.30
C LEU A 14 -19.46 30.66 -29.72
N GLY A 15 -19.33 30.39 -31.02
CA GLY A 15 -18.59 29.24 -31.53
C GLY A 15 -17.11 29.24 -31.15
N ALA A 16 -16.44 30.40 -31.26
CA ALA A 16 -15.04 30.55 -30.87
C ALA A 16 -14.84 30.37 -29.35
N PHE A 17 -15.74 30.91 -28.53
CA PHE A 17 -15.73 30.74 -27.08
C PHE A 17 -15.89 29.27 -26.68
N LEU A 18 -16.87 28.56 -27.26
CA LEU A 18 -17.10 27.13 -26.98
C LEU A 18 -15.91 26.26 -27.41
N THR A 19 -15.30 26.57 -28.55
CA THR A 19 -14.12 25.85 -29.05
C THR A 19 -12.91 26.07 -28.13
N GLY A 20 -12.71 27.30 -27.64
CA GLY A 20 -11.66 27.61 -26.67
C GLY A 20 -11.85 26.89 -25.33
N VAL A 21 -13.08 26.86 -24.80
CA VAL A 21 -13.42 26.11 -23.57
C VAL A 21 -13.21 24.62 -23.76
N PHE A 22 -13.66 24.06 -24.89
CA PHE A 22 -13.49 22.64 -25.19
C PHE A 22 -12.01 22.26 -25.39
N GLY A 23 -11.23 23.08 -26.09
CA GLY A 23 -9.79 22.87 -26.26
C GLY A 23 -9.02 22.96 -24.94
N TRP A 24 -9.35 23.94 -24.09
CA TRP A 24 -8.80 24.04 -22.73
C TRP A 24 -9.15 22.81 -21.89
N TRP A 25 -10.39 22.32 -22.00
CA TRP A 25 -10.84 21.12 -21.29
C TRP A 25 -10.10 19.86 -21.74
N LEU A 26 -9.94 19.63 -23.05
CA LEU A 26 -9.16 18.51 -23.60
C LEU A 26 -7.70 18.57 -23.12
N HIS A 27 -7.07 19.75 -23.23
CA HIS A 27 -5.69 19.93 -22.78
C HIS A 27 -5.52 19.61 -21.28
N ARG A 28 -6.51 19.98 -20.45
CA ARG A 28 -6.50 19.66 -19.02
C ARG A 28 -6.67 18.16 -18.75
N ILE A 29 -7.48 17.46 -19.54
CA ILE A 29 -7.61 16.00 -19.45
C ILE A 29 -6.29 15.33 -19.84
N GLU A 30 -5.71 15.71 -20.98
CA GLU A 30 -4.43 15.17 -21.45
C GLU A 30 -3.32 15.39 -20.42
N GLN A 31 -3.21 16.61 -19.88
CA GLN A 31 -2.22 16.93 -18.85
C GLN A 31 -2.43 16.08 -17.58
N THR A 32 -3.68 15.89 -17.15
CA THR A 32 -4.01 15.06 -15.99
C THR A 32 -3.66 13.60 -16.23
N SER A 33 -3.98 13.07 -17.42
CA SER A 33 -3.65 11.70 -17.83
C SER A 33 -2.15 11.48 -17.86
N ALA A 34 -1.39 12.39 -18.46
CA ALA A 34 0.07 12.32 -18.53
C ALA A 34 0.71 12.35 -17.13
N GLN A 35 0.21 13.22 -16.23
CA GLN A 35 0.67 13.27 -14.83
C GLN A 35 0.35 11.98 -14.07
N HIS A 36 -0.80 11.35 -14.35
CA HIS A 36 -1.17 10.09 -13.72
C HIS A 36 -0.31 8.93 -14.23
N GLU A 37 -0.01 8.90 -15.52
CA GLU A 37 0.92 7.93 -16.11
C GLU A 37 2.33 8.09 -15.55
N GLU A 38 2.83 9.33 -15.42
CA GLU A 38 4.12 9.61 -14.78
C GLU A 38 4.15 9.10 -13.33
N LEU A 39 3.07 9.30 -12.56
CA LEU A 39 2.95 8.80 -11.19
C LEU A 39 3.02 7.26 -11.15
N ARG A 40 2.31 6.57 -12.05
CA ARG A 40 2.35 5.11 -12.15
C ARG A 40 3.75 4.61 -12.47
N ASN A 41 4.42 5.25 -13.41
CA ASN A 41 5.81 4.91 -13.77
C ASN A 41 6.76 5.09 -12.58
N ILE A 42 6.56 6.13 -11.76
CA ILE A 42 7.34 6.33 -10.53
C ILE A 42 7.04 5.22 -9.51
N ILE A 43 5.77 4.85 -9.32
CA ILE A 43 5.38 3.77 -8.41
C ILE A 43 6.01 2.44 -8.84
N THR A 44 6.02 2.12 -10.14
CA THR A 44 6.71 0.93 -10.66
C THR A 44 8.20 0.98 -10.34
N LYS A 45 8.88 2.10 -10.59
CA LYS A 45 10.30 2.25 -10.24
C LYS A 45 10.58 2.08 -8.74
N LEU A 46 9.68 2.54 -7.87
CA LEU A 46 9.78 2.32 -6.42
C LEU A 46 9.67 0.83 -6.07
N VAL A 47 8.79 0.09 -6.74
CA VAL A 47 8.70 -1.39 -6.61
C VAL A 47 9.99 -2.06 -7.10
N ASP A 48 10.50 -1.67 -8.27
CA ASP A 48 11.72 -2.24 -8.85
C ASP A 48 12.94 -2.02 -7.92
N LEU A 49 13.04 -0.83 -7.31
CA LEU A 49 14.10 -0.55 -6.33
C LEU A 49 13.98 -1.43 -5.08
N GLN A 50 12.76 -1.68 -4.61
CA GLN A 50 12.53 -2.59 -3.48
C GLN A 50 12.94 -4.02 -3.84
N GLU A 51 12.55 -4.50 -5.02
CA GLU A 51 12.97 -5.82 -5.52
C GLU A 51 14.49 -5.91 -5.66
N GLU A 52 15.12 -4.88 -6.23
CA GLU A 52 16.58 -4.82 -6.39
C GLU A 52 17.30 -4.85 -5.03
N PHE A 53 16.77 -4.14 -4.04
CA PHE A 53 17.31 -4.19 -2.67
C PHE A 53 17.24 -5.61 -2.11
N GLN A 54 16.10 -6.29 -2.23
CA GLN A 54 15.91 -7.65 -1.69
C GLN A 54 16.73 -8.71 -2.43
N THR A 55 16.79 -8.64 -3.76
CA THR A 55 17.38 -9.70 -4.60
C THR A 55 18.86 -9.51 -4.84
N LYS A 56 19.36 -8.26 -4.83
CA LYS A 56 20.75 -7.95 -5.15
C LYS A 56 21.53 -7.38 -3.99
N VAL A 57 20.93 -6.56 -3.12
CA VAL A 57 21.66 -5.90 -2.01
C VAL A 57 21.69 -6.77 -0.76
N MET A 58 20.54 -7.28 -0.29
CA MET A 58 20.46 -8.11 0.92
C MET A 58 21.41 -9.33 0.90
N PRO A 59 21.62 -10.03 -0.24
CA PRO A 59 22.55 -11.17 -0.27
C PRO A 59 24.05 -10.80 -0.23
N ILE A 60 24.42 -9.53 -0.42
CA ILE A 60 25.84 -9.10 -0.40
C ILE A 60 26.42 -9.36 0.98
N THR A 61 27.42 -10.22 1.11
CA THR A 61 27.99 -10.59 2.42
C THR A 61 28.90 -9.51 3.01
N ASP A 62 29.59 -8.73 2.17
CA ASP A 62 30.41 -7.61 2.58
C ASP A 62 29.53 -6.45 3.09
N LEU A 63 29.65 -6.11 4.37
CA LEU A 63 28.79 -5.13 5.02
C LEU A 63 28.96 -3.73 4.42
N GLN A 64 30.20 -3.31 4.14
CA GLN A 64 30.49 -1.99 3.60
C GLN A 64 29.93 -1.83 2.17
N MET A 65 30.08 -2.86 1.33
CA MET A 65 29.49 -2.87 -0.01
C MET A 65 27.96 -2.90 0.05
N ARG A 66 27.37 -3.68 0.98
CA ARG A 66 25.92 -3.73 1.18
C ARG A 66 25.38 -2.37 1.59
N GLU A 67 26.00 -1.71 2.56
CA GLU A 67 25.61 -0.37 3.02
C GLU A 67 25.71 0.66 1.90
N PHE A 68 26.81 0.64 1.13
CA PHE A 68 26.99 1.54 0.00
C PHE A 68 25.91 1.34 -1.07
N ALA A 69 25.66 0.09 -1.48
CA ALA A 69 24.62 -0.24 -2.46
C ALA A 69 23.22 0.14 -1.95
N GLY A 70 22.92 -0.13 -0.67
CA GLY A 70 21.68 0.27 -0.03
C GLY A 70 21.48 1.77 -0.03
N THR A 71 22.53 2.54 0.29
CA THR A 71 22.48 4.02 0.29
C THR A 71 22.19 4.58 -1.11
N LEU A 72 22.76 3.99 -2.16
CA LEU A 72 22.51 4.41 -3.54
C LEU A 72 21.05 4.16 -3.95
N LEU A 73 20.49 2.99 -3.62
CA LEU A 73 19.07 2.70 -3.89
C LEU A 73 18.16 3.62 -3.09
N ASN A 74 18.48 3.88 -1.82
CA ASN A 74 17.71 4.79 -0.98
C ASN A 74 17.71 6.23 -1.53
N THR A 75 18.85 6.71 -2.02
CA THR A 75 18.93 8.03 -2.68
C THR A 75 17.99 8.13 -3.88
N LYS A 76 17.94 7.08 -4.73
CA LYS A 76 17.00 7.04 -5.86
C LYS A 76 15.54 7.02 -5.37
N ARG A 77 15.26 6.25 -4.31
CA ARG A 77 13.93 6.15 -3.69
C ARG A 77 13.43 7.51 -3.22
N THR A 78 14.25 8.29 -2.51
CA THR A 78 13.90 9.63 -2.03
C THR A 78 13.51 10.56 -3.19
N VAL A 79 14.30 10.59 -4.27
CA VAL A 79 13.99 11.41 -5.47
C VAL A 79 12.65 11.01 -6.07
N TYR A 80 12.38 9.71 -6.21
CA TYR A 80 11.10 9.22 -6.72
C TYR A 80 9.93 9.56 -5.80
N LEU A 81 10.11 9.50 -4.47
CA LEU A 81 9.07 9.88 -3.51
C LEU A 81 8.72 11.37 -3.59
N GLU A 82 9.71 12.25 -3.71
CA GLU A 82 9.48 13.69 -3.89
C GLU A 82 8.73 13.98 -5.20
N SER A 83 9.10 13.32 -6.30
CA SER A 83 8.38 13.42 -7.57
C SER A 83 6.94 12.92 -7.44
N ALA A 84 6.72 11.78 -6.80
CA ALA A 84 5.39 11.22 -6.57
C ALA A 84 4.51 12.17 -5.74
N GLN A 85 5.03 12.74 -4.65
CA GLN A 85 4.31 13.73 -3.84
C GLN A 85 3.88 14.95 -4.66
N ASN A 86 4.78 15.45 -5.50
CA ASN A 86 4.49 16.58 -6.38
C ASN A 86 3.37 16.28 -7.37
N LEU A 87 3.33 15.08 -7.94
CA LEU A 87 2.26 14.65 -8.84
C LEU A 87 0.95 14.45 -8.08
N VAL A 88 0.96 13.76 -6.93
CA VAL A 88 -0.24 13.57 -6.09
C VAL A 88 -0.90 14.89 -5.72
N ARG A 89 -0.12 15.94 -5.46
CA ARG A 89 -0.64 17.30 -5.21
C ARG A 89 -1.33 17.92 -6.44
N LYS A 90 -0.88 17.60 -7.66
CA LYS A 90 -1.45 18.10 -8.91
C LYS A 90 -2.71 17.34 -9.33
N ILE A 91 -2.76 16.03 -9.07
CA ILE A 91 -3.84 15.14 -9.50
C ILE A 91 -4.57 14.41 -8.37
N PRO A 92 -4.92 15.06 -7.23
CA PRO A 92 -5.38 14.36 -6.03
C PRO A 92 -6.68 13.57 -6.22
N ARG A 93 -7.47 13.86 -7.26
CA ARG A 93 -8.76 13.20 -7.53
C ARG A 93 -8.65 11.91 -8.34
N THR A 94 -7.53 11.70 -9.04
CA THR A 94 -7.36 10.53 -9.92
C THR A 94 -6.44 9.47 -9.33
N VAL A 95 -5.74 9.79 -8.23
CA VAL A 95 -4.91 8.82 -7.51
C VAL A 95 -5.81 7.79 -6.84
N SER A 96 -5.54 6.52 -7.13
CA SER A 96 -6.30 5.38 -6.61
C SER A 96 -5.90 5.02 -5.17
N SER A 97 -6.79 4.28 -4.50
CA SER A 97 -6.54 3.74 -3.16
C SER A 97 -5.24 2.92 -3.07
N SER A 98 -4.97 2.07 -4.06
CA SER A 98 -3.76 1.26 -4.12
C SER A 98 -2.49 2.08 -4.33
N GLU A 99 -2.54 3.13 -5.15
CA GLU A 99 -1.41 4.05 -5.35
C GLU A 99 -1.12 4.82 -4.05
N TYR A 100 -2.15 5.30 -3.36
CA TYR A 100 -1.98 5.92 -2.04
C TYR A 100 -1.39 4.94 -1.01
N ALA A 101 -1.91 3.72 -0.92
CA ALA A 101 -1.41 2.71 0.02
C ALA A 101 0.05 2.33 -0.26
N ARG A 102 0.42 2.23 -1.54
CA ARG A 102 1.79 1.94 -1.96
C ARG A 102 2.76 3.05 -1.57
N LEU A 103 2.38 4.31 -1.77
CA LEU A 103 3.17 5.46 -1.35
C LEU A 103 3.24 5.57 0.18
N ALA A 104 2.16 5.26 0.88
CA ALA A 104 2.14 5.22 2.34
C ALA A 104 3.19 4.24 2.89
N PHE A 105 3.26 3.04 2.31
CA PHE A 105 4.27 2.04 2.66
C PHE A 105 5.70 2.53 2.39
N GLU A 106 5.95 3.22 1.27
CA GLU A 106 7.26 3.81 1.00
C GLU A 106 7.64 4.87 2.03
N PHE A 107 6.72 5.75 2.42
CA PHE A 107 6.98 6.74 3.46
C PHE A 107 7.25 6.09 4.83
N ALA A 108 6.58 4.98 5.15
CA ALA A 108 6.86 4.24 6.36
C ALA A 108 8.29 3.65 6.33
N ASN A 109 8.71 3.09 5.19
CA ASN A 109 10.09 2.60 4.99
C ASN A 109 11.14 3.73 4.94
N ASP A 110 10.71 4.97 4.74
CA ASP A 110 11.53 6.18 4.84
C ASP A 110 11.54 6.81 6.22
N ALA A 111 10.92 6.14 7.21
CA ALA A 111 10.70 6.65 8.56
C ALA A 111 9.96 8.01 8.58
N ASN A 112 9.29 8.38 7.47
CA ASN A 112 8.44 9.56 7.37
C ASN A 112 7.01 9.18 7.75
N PHE A 113 6.83 8.81 9.02
CA PHE A 113 5.59 8.23 9.49
C PHE A 113 4.39 9.17 9.44
N THR A 114 4.61 10.49 9.54
CA THR A 114 3.55 11.49 9.38
C THR A 114 2.96 11.47 7.97
N GLN A 115 3.82 11.39 6.94
CA GLN A 115 3.34 11.24 5.57
C GLN A 115 2.74 9.86 5.34
N ALA A 116 3.34 8.79 5.89
CA ALA A 116 2.79 7.45 5.77
C ALA A 116 1.33 7.38 6.28
N GLU A 117 1.07 7.89 7.49
CA GLU A 117 -0.27 7.95 8.07
C GLU A 117 -1.24 8.72 7.16
N ALA A 118 -0.87 9.93 6.72
CA ALA A 118 -1.71 10.75 5.84
C ALA A 118 -2.02 10.05 4.50
N TYR A 119 -1.07 9.31 3.93
CA TYR A 119 -1.29 8.56 2.69
C TYR A 119 -2.14 7.30 2.91
N TYR A 120 -1.98 6.60 4.03
CA TYR A 120 -2.87 5.49 4.40
C TYR A 120 -4.32 5.96 4.60
N GLU A 121 -4.53 7.09 5.26
CA GLU A 121 -5.87 7.67 5.42
C GLU A 121 -6.48 8.05 4.07
N ARG A 122 -5.70 8.65 3.15
CA ARG A 122 -6.15 8.92 1.78
C ARG A 122 -6.46 7.64 1.00
N ALA A 123 -5.70 6.57 1.20
CA ALA A 123 -5.98 5.27 0.59
C ALA A 123 -7.36 4.75 1.00
N LEU A 124 -7.70 4.86 2.30
CA LEU A 124 -9.01 4.44 2.81
C LEU A 124 -10.13 5.36 2.30
N GLN A 125 -9.90 6.67 2.24
CA GLN A 125 -10.88 7.66 1.75
C GLN A 125 -11.18 7.51 0.26
N SER A 126 -10.17 7.20 -0.57
CA SER A 126 -10.34 7.07 -2.03
C SER A 126 -10.84 5.69 -2.47
N ALA A 127 -10.92 4.72 -1.56
CA ALA A 127 -11.37 3.36 -1.84
C ALA A 127 -12.87 3.31 -2.21
N GLN A 128 -13.14 2.99 -3.48
CA GLN A 128 -14.51 2.94 -4.02
C GLN A 128 -15.20 1.59 -3.82
N SER A 129 -14.45 0.48 -3.91
CA SER A 129 -14.99 -0.87 -3.75
C SER A 129 -14.81 -1.38 -2.32
N THR A 130 -15.67 -2.33 -1.92
CA THR A 130 -15.53 -3.04 -0.63
C THR A 130 -14.13 -3.65 -0.48
N LEU A 131 -13.63 -4.30 -1.53
CA LEU A 131 -12.29 -4.90 -1.53
C LEU A 131 -11.18 -3.86 -1.37
N ALA A 132 -11.26 -2.72 -2.06
CA ALA A 132 -10.28 -1.64 -1.89
C ALA A 132 -10.28 -1.11 -0.44
N LYS A 133 -11.46 -0.99 0.18
CA LYS A 133 -11.59 -0.58 1.58
C LYS A 133 -10.96 -1.60 2.53
N VAL A 134 -11.15 -2.90 2.30
CA VAL A 134 -10.52 -3.98 3.08
C VAL A 134 -9.00 -3.91 2.97
N VAL A 135 -8.47 -3.75 1.76
CA VAL A 135 -7.02 -3.65 1.52
C VAL A 135 -6.44 -2.40 2.20
N ALA A 136 -7.10 -1.25 2.07
CA ALA A 136 -6.66 -0.01 2.71
C ALA A 136 -6.71 -0.09 4.24
N ALA A 137 -7.80 -0.62 4.81
CA ALA A 137 -7.97 -0.83 6.25
C ALA A 137 -6.92 -1.81 6.80
N ARG A 138 -6.62 -2.89 6.08
CA ARG A 138 -5.54 -3.82 6.45
C ARG A 138 -4.16 -3.14 6.41
N GLY A 139 -3.88 -2.34 5.39
CA GLY A 139 -2.62 -1.63 5.23
C GLY A 139 -2.37 -0.64 6.38
N ILE A 140 -3.38 0.19 6.71
CA ILE A 140 -3.26 1.14 7.82
C ILE A 140 -3.20 0.44 9.18
N ALA A 141 -3.90 -0.68 9.36
CA ALA A 141 -3.81 -1.48 10.58
C ALA A 141 -2.37 -1.96 10.83
N ALA A 142 -1.74 -2.52 9.80
CA ALA A 142 -0.36 -2.95 9.90
C ALA A 142 0.63 -1.82 10.17
N PHE A 143 0.41 -0.64 9.59
CA PHE A 143 1.20 0.54 9.88
C PHE A 143 1.16 0.90 11.38
N TYR A 144 -0.02 0.89 12.00
CA TYR A 144 -0.15 1.13 13.44
C TYR A 144 0.43 0.02 14.32
N PHE A 145 0.60 -1.21 13.82
CA PHE A 145 1.38 -2.26 14.49
C PHE A 145 2.89 -2.09 14.31
N GLY A 146 3.32 -1.36 13.29
CA GLY A 146 4.71 -1.17 12.93
C GLY A 146 5.51 -0.44 14.00
N GLN A 147 6.83 -0.60 13.94
CA GLN A 147 7.72 0.20 14.78
C GLN A 147 7.69 1.65 14.31
N GLY A 148 7.53 2.58 15.24
CA GLY A 148 7.49 4.02 14.94
C GLY A 148 6.74 4.82 16.00
N PRO A 149 6.79 6.15 15.92
CA PRO A 149 6.11 7.03 16.87
C PRO A 149 4.58 6.90 16.83
N GLN A 150 4.03 6.47 15.68
CA GLN A 150 2.60 6.31 15.44
C GLN A 150 2.08 4.97 15.96
N ARG A 151 2.92 4.08 16.49
CA ARG A 151 2.52 2.74 16.91
C ARG A 151 1.37 2.80 17.93
N ASP A 152 0.25 2.19 17.57
CA ASP A 152 -0.96 2.12 18.38
C ASP A 152 -1.70 0.81 18.11
N PHE A 153 -1.50 -0.17 19.00
CA PHE A 153 -2.10 -1.50 18.85
C PHE A 153 -3.62 -1.49 18.94
N ALA A 154 -4.22 -0.57 19.70
CA ALA A 154 -5.67 -0.51 19.83
C ALA A 154 -6.29 -0.01 18.52
N ARG A 155 -5.75 1.08 17.97
CA ARG A 155 -6.16 1.62 16.68
C ARG A 155 -5.91 0.62 15.54
N ALA A 156 -4.78 -0.08 15.58
CA ALA A 156 -4.47 -1.12 14.61
C ALA A 156 -5.52 -2.24 14.58
N ARG A 157 -5.88 -2.78 15.76
CA ARG A 157 -6.91 -3.82 15.89
C ARG A 157 -8.27 -3.34 15.38
N GLN A 158 -8.66 -2.11 15.67
CA GLN A 158 -9.91 -1.52 15.15
C GLN A 158 -9.95 -1.52 13.61
N TYR A 159 -8.85 -1.19 12.94
CA TYR A 159 -8.79 -1.22 11.49
C TYR A 159 -8.83 -2.64 10.91
N PHE A 160 -8.22 -3.63 11.58
CA PHE A 160 -8.41 -5.03 11.18
C PHE A 160 -9.85 -5.51 11.36
N GLU A 161 -10.50 -5.14 12.46
CA GLU A 161 -11.91 -5.42 12.71
C GLU A 161 -12.79 -4.79 11.62
N GLN A 162 -12.53 -3.53 11.26
CA GLN A 162 -13.20 -2.86 10.14
C GLN A 162 -13.01 -3.63 8.82
N ALA A 163 -11.78 -4.08 8.53
CA ALA A 163 -11.48 -4.84 7.31
C ALA A 163 -12.25 -6.17 7.25
N ILE A 164 -12.34 -6.90 8.37
CA ILE A 164 -13.11 -8.14 8.48
C ILE A 164 -14.61 -7.86 8.36
N ASP A 165 -15.07 -6.78 8.99
CA ASP A 165 -16.49 -6.42 9.05
C ASP A 165 -17.08 -6.10 7.67
N LEU A 166 -16.25 -5.56 6.77
CA LEU A 166 -16.61 -5.29 5.37
C LEU A 166 -16.87 -6.56 4.54
N LEU A 167 -16.38 -7.72 4.98
CA LEU A 167 -16.52 -9.00 4.29
C LEU A 167 -17.34 -10.03 5.09
N LYS A 168 -18.17 -9.58 6.05
CA LYS A 168 -19.06 -10.48 6.80
C LYS A 168 -19.87 -11.34 5.84
N ASN A 169 -19.82 -12.65 6.04
CA ASN A 169 -20.47 -13.68 5.21
C ASN A 169 -19.95 -13.71 3.76
N PRO A 170 -18.68 -14.09 3.55
CA PRO A 170 -18.10 -14.19 2.22
C PRO A 170 -18.87 -15.22 1.38
N THR A 171 -19.33 -14.83 0.19
CA THR A 171 -20.10 -15.70 -0.71
C THR A 171 -19.25 -16.29 -1.84
N ASP A 172 -18.04 -15.79 -2.03
CA ASP A 172 -17.15 -16.16 -3.12
C ASP A 172 -15.74 -16.48 -2.62
N ALA A 173 -14.99 -17.23 -3.43
CA ALA A 173 -13.63 -17.67 -3.09
C ALA A 173 -12.64 -16.51 -2.89
N TYR A 174 -12.81 -15.40 -3.61
CA TYR A 174 -11.93 -14.25 -3.46
C TYR A 174 -12.15 -13.53 -2.14
N SER A 175 -13.40 -13.39 -1.69
CA SER A 175 -13.75 -12.86 -0.37
C SER A 175 -13.25 -13.76 0.76
N LEU A 176 -13.39 -15.09 0.62
CA LEU A 176 -12.82 -16.07 1.56
C LEU A 176 -11.29 -15.92 1.66
N TYR A 177 -10.61 -15.86 0.52
CA TYR A 177 -9.16 -15.65 0.47
C TYR A 177 -8.77 -14.33 1.14
N THR A 178 -9.50 -13.25 0.86
CA THR A 178 -9.22 -11.91 1.40
C THR A 178 -9.41 -11.86 2.92
N LEU A 179 -10.40 -12.55 3.47
CA LEU A 179 -10.56 -12.71 4.91
C LEU A 179 -9.42 -13.53 5.51
N GLY A 180 -9.09 -14.67 4.91
CA GLY A 180 -7.96 -15.50 5.34
C GLY A 180 -6.66 -14.71 5.40
N TYR A 181 -6.37 -13.94 4.36
CA TYR A 181 -5.18 -13.10 4.29
C TYR A 181 -5.21 -11.94 5.29
N THR A 182 -6.38 -11.34 5.55
CA THR A 182 -6.51 -10.30 6.58
C THR A 182 -6.26 -10.84 7.98
N TYR A 183 -6.81 -12.02 8.32
CA TYR A 183 -6.53 -12.69 9.58
C TYR A 183 -5.09 -13.17 9.70
N GLU A 184 -4.49 -13.62 8.59
CA GLU A 184 -3.07 -14.00 8.54
C GLU A 184 -2.21 -12.79 8.89
N THR A 185 -2.39 -11.67 8.19
CA THR A 185 -1.66 -10.44 8.45
C THR A 185 -1.82 -10.00 9.90
N TRP A 186 -3.05 -9.95 10.42
CA TRP A 186 -3.31 -9.58 11.81
C TRP A 186 -2.57 -10.51 12.78
N GLY A 187 -2.68 -11.82 12.58
CA GLY A 187 -2.02 -12.79 13.44
C GLY A 187 -0.50 -12.67 13.43
N LEU A 188 0.11 -12.48 12.27
CA LEU A 188 1.56 -12.33 12.14
C LEU A 188 2.07 -11.05 12.81
N VAL A 189 1.37 -9.92 12.70
CA VAL A 189 1.80 -8.67 13.37
C VAL A 189 1.61 -8.72 14.89
N GLU A 190 0.59 -9.43 15.38
CA GLU A 190 0.40 -9.70 16.82
C GLU A 190 1.54 -10.58 17.36
N LEU A 191 1.88 -11.68 16.65
CA LEU A 191 3.00 -12.55 17.03
C LEU A 191 4.32 -11.79 17.06
N TYR A 192 4.60 -10.99 16.02
CA TYR A 192 5.82 -10.19 15.92
C TYR A 192 5.95 -9.23 17.11
N ASN A 193 4.84 -8.63 17.55
CA ASN A 193 4.80 -7.73 18.70
C ASN A 193 4.65 -8.46 20.05
N GLY A 194 4.72 -9.79 20.08
CA GLY A 194 4.72 -10.61 21.29
C GLY A 194 3.34 -10.91 21.89
N PHE A 195 2.25 -10.57 21.20
CA PHE A 195 0.88 -10.93 21.59
C PHE A 195 0.54 -12.36 21.12
N ILE A 196 1.22 -13.34 21.72
CA ILE A 196 1.25 -14.73 21.22
C ILE A 196 -0.14 -15.36 21.13
N ASP A 197 -0.95 -15.24 22.18
CA ASP A 197 -2.28 -15.87 22.23
C ASP A 197 -3.23 -15.26 21.19
N GLU A 198 -3.24 -13.93 21.07
CA GLU A 198 -4.09 -13.25 20.10
C GLU A 198 -3.61 -13.55 18.67
N GLY A 199 -2.29 -13.54 18.43
CA GLY A 199 -1.71 -13.89 17.14
C GLY A 199 -2.10 -15.29 16.69
N ASN A 200 -1.92 -16.29 17.56
CA ASN A 200 -2.32 -17.68 17.29
C ASN A 200 -3.83 -17.80 17.04
N ARG A 201 -4.65 -17.06 17.80
CA ARG A 201 -6.10 -17.02 17.58
C ARG A 201 -6.44 -16.50 16.19
N LYS A 202 -5.85 -15.38 15.73
CA LYS A 202 -6.10 -14.86 14.36
C LYS A 202 -5.61 -15.82 13.28
N LEU A 203 -4.44 -16.43 13.46
CA LEU A 203 -3.91 -17.41 12.50
C LEU A 203 -4.80 -18.65 12.39
N SER A 204 -5.48 -19.05 13.47
CA SER A 204 -6.47 -20.13 13.40
C SER A 204 -7.66 -19.77 12.50
N PHE A 205 -8.13 -18.51 12.54
CA PHE A 205 -9.16 -18.02 11.61
C PHE A 205 -8.62 -17.96 10.17
N ALA A 206 -7.38 -17.51 9.97
CA ALA A 206 -6.75 -17.50 8.65
C ALA A 206 -6.74 -18.90 8.02
N ARG A 207 -6.26 -19.90 8.77
CA ARG A 207 -6.27 -21.32 8.34
C ARG A 207 -7.68 -21.81 8.04
N LYS A 208 -8.68 -21.45 8.85
CA LYS A 208 -10.09 -21.81 8.59
C LYS A 208 -10.54 -21.29 7.22
N TYR A 209 -10.39 -19.98 6.97
CA TYR A 209 -10.82 -19.38 5.70
C TYR A 209 -10.07 -19.93 4.48
N TYR A 210 -8.78 -20.24 4.62
CA TYR A 210 -8.04 -20.90 3.55
C TYR A 210 -8.50 -22.34 3.31
N ASN A 211 -8.87 -23.09 4.35
CA ASN A 211 -9.42 -24.43 4.18
C ASN A 211 -10.81 -24.43 3.53
N ASP A 212 -11.61 -23.39 3.79
CA ASP A 212 -12.95 -23.18 3.20
C ASP A 212 -12.90 -22.83 1.70
N LEU A 213 -11.72 -22.50 1.14
CA LEU A 213 -11.56 -22.25 -0.30
C LEU A 213 -11.82 -23.52 -1.13
N PRO A 214 -12.32 -23.40 -2.38
CA PRO A 214 -12.38 -24.51 -3.33
C PRO A 214 -11.01 -25.16 -3.55
N ASN A 215 -10.96 -26.48 -3.76
CA ASN A 215 -9.69 -27.20 -3.92
C ASN A 215 -8.94 -26.84 -5.20
N ASP A 216 -9.66 -26.46 -6.26
CA ASP A 216 -9.13 -25.97 -7.52
C ASP A 216 -8.73 -24.48 -7.46
N TYR A 217 -9.02 -23.79 -6.36
CA TYR A 217 -8.58 -22.41 -6.17
C TYR A 217 -7.07 -22.36 -6.00
N ARG A 218 -6.38 -21.81 -7.01
CA ARG A 218 -4.91 -21.78 -7.14
C ARG A 218 -4.17 -21.40 -5.85
N LEU A 219 -4.71 -20.46 -5.08
CA LEU A 219 -4.02 -19.92 -3.90
C LEU A 219 -4.23 -20.74 -2.63
N LYS A 220 -5.17 -21.70 -2.59
CA LYS A 220 -5.48 -22.46 -1.36
C LYS A 220 -4.26 -23.16 -0.77
N HIS A 221 -3.66 -24.04 -1.56
CA HIS A 221 -2.50 -24.83 -1.13
C HIS A 221 -1.28 -23.95 -0.85
N GLN A 222 -1.07 -22.92 -1.69
CA GLN A 222 0.01 -21.96 -1.51
C GLN A 222 -0.13 -21.20 -0.18
N SER A 223 -1.32 -20.69 0.14
CA SER A 223 -1.57 -19.96 1.39
C SER A 223 -1.39 -20.82 2.64
N LEU A 224 -1.90 -22.06 2.62
CA LEU A 224 -1.74 -23.00 3.73
C LEU A 224 -0.28 -23.42 3.96
N ALA A 225 0.51 -23.56 2.90
CA ALA A 225 1.94 -23.84 3.03
C ALA A 225 2.72 -22.59 3.51
N ALA A 226 2.38 -21.41 2.96
CA ALA A 226 3.08 -20.17 3.25
C ALA A 226 2.87 -19.70 4.70
N ILE A 227 1.68 -19.90 5.28
CA ILE A 227 1.39 -19.41 6.63
C ILE A 227 2.32 -20.03 7.68
N GLU A 228 2.64 -21.33 7.60
CA GLU A 228 3.57 -21.97 8.54
C GLU A 228 5.00 -21.43 8.40
N ALA A 229 5.46 -21.23 7.17
CA ALA A 229 6.77 -20.65 6.92
C ALA A 229 6.88 -19.22 7.49
N LYS A 230 5.81 -18.42 7.33
CA LYS A 230 5.74 -17.06 7.87
C LYS A 230 5.68 -17.02 9.40
N ILE A 231 4.92 -17.92 10.03
CA ILE A 231 4.87 -18.03 11.49
C ILE A 231 6.27 -18.34 12.02
N ASN A 232 6.94 -19.34 11.46
CA ASN A 232 8.30 -19.69 11.85
C ASN A 232 9.25 -18.49 11.68
N HIS A 233 9.20 -17.82 10.52
CA HIS A 233 10.03 -16.65 10.26
C HIS A 233 9.82 -15.53 11.30
N VAL A 234 8.56 -15.18 11.61
CA VAL A 234 8.22 -14.16 12.61
C VAL A 234 8.70 -14.54 14.02
N MET A 235 8.50 -15.80 14.41
CA MET A 235 8.91 -16.28 15.73
C MET A 235 10.43 -16.27 15.88
N HIS A 236 11.18 -16.71 14.86
CA HIS A 236 12.64 -16.61 14.85
C HIS A 236 13.09 -15.15 14.90
N ALA A 237 12.54 -14.27 14.06
CA ALA A 237 12.90 -12.85 14.05
C ALA A 237 12.72 -12.19 15.43
N ARG A 238 11.66 -12.56 16.17
CA ARG A 238 11.42 -12.08 17.53
C ARG A 238 12.49 -12.51 18.53
N GLU A 239 13.02 -13.73 18.43
CA GLU A 239 14.06 -14.26 19.32
C GLU A 239 15.38 -13.48 19.22
N TYR A 240 15.64 -12.86 18.05
CA TYR A 240 16.83 -12.07 17.78
C TYR A 240 16.64 -10.55 17.93
N LEU A 241 15.44 -10.08 18.27
CA LEU A 241 15.26 -8.67 18.63
C LEU A 241 16.01 -8.38 19.94
N PRO A 242 16.93 -7.39 19.98
CA PRO A 242 17.62 -7.05 21.21
C PRO A 242 16.59 -6.65 22.27
N LYS A 243 16.68 -7.25 23.46
CA LYS A 243 15.84 -6.91 24.62
C LYS A 243 16.00 -5.45 25.11
N THR A 244 16.79 -4.64 24.42
CA THR A 244 17.20 -3.27 24.79
C THR A 244 16.72 -2.19 23.80
N ALA A 245 15.66 -2.41 23.02
CA ALA A 245 15.01 -1.35 22.23
C ALA A 245 14.21 -0.33 23.11
N ALA A 246 14.72 0.00 24.30
CA ALA A 246 14.27 1.11 25.13
C ALA A 246 15.13 2.38 24.93
N THR A 247 16.23 2.30 24.17
CA THR A 247 17.10 3.44 23.88
C THR A 247 17.25 3.64 22.38
N GLY A 248 16.28 4.31 21.77
CA GLY A 248 16.46 5.31 20.68
C GLY A 248 17.26 4.97 19.40
N THR A 249 17.77 3.75 19.22
CA THR A 249 18.53 3.34 18.04
C THR A 249 17.95 2.03 17.54
N ALA A 250 17.21 2.10 16.43
CA ALA A 250 16.67 0.93 15.75
C ALA A 250 17.85 0.03 15.33
N PRO A 251 17.92 -1.23 15.80
CA PRO A 251 18.79 -2.21 15.18
C PRO A 251 18.17 -2.53 13.82
N ASP A 252 18.93 -2.29 12.76
CA ASP A 252 18.69 -2.72 11.39
C ASP A 252 17.23 -2.72 10.95
N GLY A 253 16.75 -1.54 10.55
CA GLY A 253 15.58 -1.34 9.68
C GLY A 253 14.67 -2.53 9.56
N GLY A 254 14.06 -2.94 10.69
CA GLY A 254 13.18 -4.08 10.81
C GLY A 254 11.88 -3.74 10.11
N VAL A 255 11.96 -3.67 8.78
CA VAL A 255 10.84 -3.73 7.85
C VAL A 255 10.02 -4.89 8.38
N ILE A 256 8.77 -4.63 8.78
CA ILE A 256 7.78 -5.69 8.86
C ILE A 256 8.01 -6.46 7.55
N PRO A 257 8.44 -7.75 7.57
CA PRO A 257 8.70 -8.51 6.35
C PRO A 257 7.57 -8.18 5.40
N ASP A 258 7.82 -7.99 4.10
CA ASP A 258 6.77 -7.54 3.19
C ASP A 258 5.59 -8.54 3.20
N LEU A 259 4.70 -8.35 4.18
CA LEU A 259 3.51 -9.10 4.47
C LEU A 259 2.39 -8.56 3.59
N PHE A 260 2.67 -7.52 2.79
CA PHE A 260 1.71 -6.61 2.15
C PHE A 260 1.80 -6.59 0.62
N SER A 261 2.89 -7.07 0.00
CA SER A 261 3.01 -7.09 -1.49
C SER A 261 2.38 -8.31 -2.18
N ALA A 262 1.79 -9.25 -1.46
CA ALA A 262 1.13 -10.41 -2.08
C ALA A 262 -0.40 -10.33 -1.96
N GLY A 263 -1.01 -9.29 -2.56
CA GLY A 263 -2.31 -9.49 -3.20
C GLY A 263 -2.08 -10.26 -4.51
N PRO A 264 -3.00 -11.13 -4.96
CA PRO A 264 -2.81 -11.81 -6.22
C PRO A 264 -2.66 -10.78 -7.34
N VAL A 265 -1.51 -10.82 -8.02
CA VAL A 265 -1.38 -10.31 -9.37
C VAL A 265 -2.52 -10.93 -10.16
N GLN A 266 -3.39 -10.07 -10.71
CA GLN A 266 -4.53 -10.45 -11.53
C GLN A 266 -4.08 -11.30 -12.72
#